data_AF-A0A558NSB9-F1
#
_entry.id   AF-A0A558NSB9-F1
#
_cell.length_a   1.000
_cell.length_b   1.000
_cell.length_c   1.000
_cell.angle_alpha   90.00
_cell.angle_beta   90.00
_cell.angle_gamma   90.00
#
_symmetry.space_group_name_H-M   'P 1'
#
loop_
_entity.id
_entity.type
_entity.pdbx_description
1 polymer ?
#
loop_
_entity_poly.entity_id
_entity_poly.type
_entity_poly.pdbx_seq_one_letter_code
_entity_poly.pdbx_strand_id
1 'polypeptide(L)'
;MVRHYLILFRTFWLGGLWACAYVVRPLLEHRGFFPQHGMDVMHVMVGLGAVSGGLILLLGLLFRALSWRQLPVQLVLIMTFLSLVYFAFMPWWKLQMILVHAISLLGLVWLLIAPLTVIRRDVTPAER
;
A
#
# COMPACT_ATOMS: atom_id res chain seq x y z
N MET A 1 20.26 -4.21 -0.87
CA MET A 1 19.42 -4.62 0.29
C MET A 1 18.20 -3.74 0.47
N VAL A 2 18.33 -2.40 0.53
CA VAL A 2 17.22 -1.43 0.71
C VAL A 2 16.00 -1.67 -0.19
N ARG A 3 16.22 -1.93 -1.49
CA ARG A 3 15.13 -2.23 -2.44
C ARG A 3 14.22 -3.39 -2.02
N HIS A 4 14.78 -4.47 -1.46
CA HIS A 4 13.97 -5.63 -1.05
C HIS A 4 13.09 -5.27 0.16
N TYR A 5 13.63 -4.50 1.11
CA TYR A 5 12.86 -4.02 2.26
C TYR A 5 11.71 -3.10 1.85
N LEU A 6 11.91 -2.21 0.87
CA LEU A 6 10.84 -1.33 0.37
C LEU A 6 9.71 -2.11 -0.31
N ILE A 7 10.05 -3.18 -1.05
CA ILE A 7 9.06 -4.06 -1.68
C ILE A 7 8.27 -4.82 -0.61
N LEU A 8 8.96 -5.39 0.39
CA LEU A 8 8.33 -6.07 1.52
C LEU A 8 7.38 -5.14 2.27
N PHE A 9 7.82 -3.90 2.55
CA PHE A 9 7.04 -2.91 3.27
C PHE A 9 5.72 -2.60 2.54
N ARG A 10 5.80 -2.32 1.24
CA ARG A 10 4.63 -2.08 0.39
C ARG A 10 3.70 -3.30 0.35
N THR A 11 4.24 -4.51 0.19
CA THR A 11 3.43 -5.74 0.15
C THR A 11 2.72 -5.98 1.47
N PHE A 12 3.40 -5.76 2.61
CA PHE A 12 2.80 -5.84 3.94
C PHE A 12 1.67 -4.83 4.10
N TRP A 13 1.88 -3.59 3.67
CA TRP A 13 0.87 -2.55 3.74
C TRP A 13 -0.37 -2.87 2.89
N LEU A 14 -0.19 -3.27 1.63
CA LEU A 14 -1.29 -3.70 0.76
C LEU A 14 -2.03 -4.92 1.31
N GLY A 15 -1.31 -5.91 1.83
CA GLY A 15 -1.90 -7.10 2.44
C GLY A 15 -2.70 -6.77 3.70
N GLY A 16 -2.18 -5.87 4.55
CA GLY A 16 -2.89 -5.41 5.73
C GLY A 16 -4.13 -4.60 5.39
N LEU A 17 -4.09 -3.73 4.37
CA LEU A 17 -5.29 -3.03 3.88
C LEU A 17 -6.35 -4.00 3.34
N TRP A 18 -5.93 -5.00 2.57
CA TRP A 18 -6.83 -6.02 2.08
C TRP A 18 -7.48 -6.80 3.23
N ALA A 19 -6.70 -7.24 4.22
CA ALA A 19 -7.22 -7.95 5.39
C ALA A 19 -8.17 -7.08 6.21
N CYS A 20 -7.84 -5.81 6.37
CA CYS A 20 -8.69 -4.82 7.02
C CYS A 20 -10.04 -4.66 6.28
N ALA A 21 -10.02 -4.51 4.96
CA ALA A 21 -11.21 -4.28 4.15
C ALA A 21 -12.13 -5.51 3.99
N TYR A 22 -11.55 -6.71 3.90
CA TYR A 22 -12.28 -7.93 3.53
C TYR A 22 -12.39 -8.98 4.63
N VAL A 23 -11.63 -8.87 5.71
CA VAL A 23 -11.71 -9.80 6.85
C VAL A 23 -12.18 -9.07 8.10
N VAL A 24 -11.49 -8.01 8.50
CA VAL A 24 -11.78 -7.30 9.75
C VAL A 24 -13.08 -6.50 9.64
N ARG A 25 -13.27 -5.74 8.55
CA ARG A 25 -14.49 -4.94 8.35
C ARG A 25 -15.76 -5.79 8.42
N PRO A 26 -15.92 -6.90 7.67
CA PRO A 26 -17.14 -7.72 7.76
C PRO A 26 -17.39 -8.26 9.17
N LEU A 27 -16.33 -8.64 9.90
CA LEU A 27 -16.44 -9.10 11.28
C LEU A 27 -16.95 -8.00 12.22
N LEU A 28 -16.42 -6.78 12.07
CA LEU A 28 -16.85 -5.61 12.85
C LEU A 28 -18.27 -5.17 12.49
N GLU A 29 -18.64 -5.24 11.22
CA GLU A 29 -19.98 -4.93 10.73
C GLU A 29 -21.02 -5.93 11.28
N HIS A 30 -20.73 -7.23 11.25
CA HIS A 30 -21.59 -8.26 11.84
C HIS A 30 -21.80 -8.06 13.36
N ARG A 31 -20.85 -7.42 14.04
CA ARG A 31 -20.91 -7.14 15.48
C ARG A 31 -21.48 -5.76 15.79
N GLY A 32 -21.86 -4.95 14.79
CA GLY A 32 -22.40 -3.61 14.97
C GLY A 32 -21.36 -2.53 15.31
N PHE A 33 -20.06 -2.80 15.16
CA PHE A 33 -18.97 -1.87 15.46
C PHE A 33 -18.57 -0.97 14.29
N PHE A 34 -19.13 -1.20 13.10
CA PHE A 34 -18.91 -0.38 11.90
C PHE A 34 -20.08 0.63 11.74
N PRO A 35 -19.83 1.92 11.43
CA PRO A 35 -18.59 2.50 10.93
C PRO A 35 -17.61 3.03 11.98
N GLN A 36 -18.01 3.39 13.21
CA GLN A 36 -17.10 4.09 14.15
C GLN A 36 -15.77 3.35 14.38
N HIS A 37 -15.78 2.19 15.03
CA HIS A 37 -14.55 1.47 15.39
C HIS A 37 -13.90 0.82 14.18
N GLY A 38 -14.71 0.42 13.19
CA GLY A 38 -14.22 -0.13 11.94
C GLY A 38 -13.38 0.84 11.14
N MET A 39 -13.78 2.12 11.10
CA MET A 39 -13.01 3.16 10.42
C MET A 39 -11.73 3.48 11.18
N ASP A 40 -11.70 3.43 12.51
CA ASP A 40 -10.47 3.62 13.30
C ASP A 40 -9.38 2.62 12.92
N VAL A 41 -9.74 1.35 12.76
CA VAL A 41 -8.81 0.31 12.30
C VAL A 41 -8.28 0.64 10.90
N MET A 42 -9.15 1.10 9.98
CA MET A 42 -8.71 1.52 8.64
C MET A 42 -7.77 2.73 8.71
N HIS A 43 -8.10 3.74 9.53
CA HIS A 43 -7.28 4.94 9.71
C HIS A 43 -5.88 4.58 10.21
N VAL A 44 -5.77 3.67 11.19
CA VAL A 44 -4.47 3.20 11.69
C VAL A 44 -3.68 2.52 10.58
N MET A 45 -4.30 1.57 9.86
CA MET A 45 -3.60 0.82 8.81
C MET A 45 -3.15 1.71 7.64
N VAL A 46 -4.02 2.61 7.16
CA VAL A 46 -3.66 3.59 6.12
C VAL A 46 -2.61 4.57 6.64
N GLY A 47 -2.77 5.06 7.88
CA GLY A 47 -1.83 5.96 8.54
C GLY A 47 -0.42 5.41 8.65
N LEU A 48 -0.26 4.12 8.93
CA LEU A 48 1.05 3.46 8.91
C LEU A 48 1.74 3.58 7.55
N GLY A 49 0.98 3.53 6.45
CA GLY A 49 1.50 3.77 5.09
C GLY A 49 1.98 5.20 4.90
N ALA A 50 1.21 6.19 5.35
CA ALA A 50 1.62 7.60 5.29
C ALA A 50 2.89 7.86 6.11
N VAL A 51 2.93 7.39 7.36
CA VAL A 51 4.06 7.63 8.27
C VAL A 51 5.33 6.95 7.77
N SER A 52 5.25 5.67 7.40
CA SER A 52 6.39 4.94 6.89
C SER A 52 6.92 5.50 5.57
N GLY A 53 6.02 5.83 4.63
CA GLY A 53 6.41 6.42 3.37
C GLY A 53 7.01 7.81 3.53
N GLY A 54 6.43 8.64 4.39
CA GLY A 54 6.98 9.94 4.78
C GLY A 54 8.38 9.83 5.39
N LEU A 55 8.58 8.87 6.31
CA LEU A 55 9.89 8.63 6.93
C LEU A 55 10.95 8.20 5.90
N ILE A 56 10.60 7.29 4.99
CA ILE A 56 11.51 6.83 3.93
C ILE A 56 11.89 7.97 2.99
N LEU A 57 10.91 8.81 2.61
CA LEU A 57 11.15 9.98 1.77
C LEU A 57 12.04 11.00 2.47
N LEU A 58 11.78 11.26 3.75
CA LEU A 58 12.57 12.18 4.57
C LEU A 58 14.02 11.73 4.70
N LEU A 59 14.25 10.45 5.05
CA LEU A 59 15.59 9.88 5.16
C LEU A 59 16.32 9.95 3.82
N GLY A 60 15.64 9.61 2.73
CA GLY A 60 16.26 9.63 1.43
C GLY A 60 16.56 11.03 0.88
N LEU A 61 15.78 12.05 1.30
CA LEU A 61 16.11 13.46 1.08
C LEU A 61 17.36 13.86 1.87
N LEU A 62 17.40 13.51 3.17
CA LEU A 62 18.49 13.86 4.08
C LEU A 62 19.84 13.27 3.62
N PHE A 63 19.84 12.01 3.18
CA PHE A 63 21.04 11.31 2.74
C PHE A 63 21.30 11.40 1.23
N ARG A 64 20.48 12.15 0.46
CA ARG A 64 20.50 12.21 -1.01
C ARG A 64 20.59 10.82 -1.69
N ALA A 65 20.00 9.82 -1.04
CA ALA A 65 20.16 8.42 -1.39
C ALA A 65 19.06 7.90 -2.33
N LEU A 66 17.99 8.69 -2.56
CA LEU A 66 16.87 8.33 -3.42
C LEU A 66 17.06 8.87 -4.83
N SER A 67 17.02 7.98 -5.81
CA SER A 67 16.84 8.36 -7.21
C SER A 67 15.37 8.15 -7.61
N TRP A 68 14.73 9.21 -8.09
CA TRP A 68 13.30 9.23 -8.50
C TRP A 68 12.96 8.24 -9.62
N ARG A 69 13.97 7.78 -10.37
CA ARG A 69 13.79 6.77 -11.43
C ARG A 69 13.67 5.35 -10.88
N GLN A 70 13.95 5.14 -9.59
CA GLN A 70 13.88 3.82 -9.01
C GLN A 70 12.43 3.46 -8.65
N LEU A 71 11.96 2.34 -9.22
CA LEU A 71 10.63 1.78 -8.99
C LEU A 71 10.23 1.67 -7.50
N PRO A 72 11.10 1.26 -6.55
CA PRO A 72 10.75 1.24 -5.13
C PRO A 72 10.38 2.61 -4.55
N VAL A 73 11.04 3.68 -5.01
CA VAL A 73 10.77 5.05 -4.57
C VAL A 73 9.41 5.51 -5.08
N GLN A 74 9.11 5.21 -6.34
CA GLN A 74 7.81 5.47 -6.94
C GLN A 74 6.68 4.74 -6.20
N LEU A 75 6.92 3.49 -5.79
CA LEU A 75 5.95 2.71 -5.02
C LEU A 75 5.68 3.30 -3.63
N VAL A 76 6.72 3.77 -2.94
CA VAL A 76 6.58 4.45 -1.64
C VAL A 76 5.83 5.78 -1.81
N LEU A 77 6.11 6.54 -2.86
CA LEU A 77 5.39 7.77 -3.19
C LEU A 77 3.91 7.51 -3.43
N ILE A 78 3.58 6.50 -4.24
CA ILE A 78 2.19 6.12 -4.52
C ILE A 78 1.48 5.72 -3.23
N MET A 79 2.10 4.87 -2.40
CA MET A 79 1.55 4.45 -1.11
C MET A 79 1.26 5.66 -0.20
N THR A 80 2.22 6.59 -0.10
CA THR A 80 2.08 7.82 0.70
C THR A 80 0.96 8.69 0.16
N PHE A 81 0.94 8.93 -1.16
CA PHE A 81 -0.07 9.74 -1.83
C PHE A 81 -1.48 9.18 -1.64
N LEU A 82 -1.66 7.88 -1.86
CA LEU A 82 -2.96 7.22 -1.67
C LEU A 82 -3.43 7.30 -0.21
N SER A 83 -2.50 7.23 0.74
CA SER A 83 -2.81 7.41 2.16
C SER A 83 -3.28 8.84 2.46
N LEU A 84 -2.63 9.86 1.87
CA LEU A 84 -3.06 11.25 2.02
C LEU A 84 -4.43 11.52 1.39
N VAL A 85 -4.68 10.98 0.20
CA VAL A 85 -5.98 11.08 -0.48
C VAL A 85 -7.09 10.45 0.38
N TYR A 86 -6.81 9.31 1.02
CA TYR A 86 -7.74 8.69 1.96
C TYR A 86 -8.12 9.60 3.14
N PHE A 87 -7.15 10.29 3.75
CA PHE A 87 -7.43 11.24 4.83
C PHE A 87 -8.10 12.52 4.32
N ALA A 88 -7.85 12.94 3.07
CA ALA A 88 -8.53 14.09 2.47
C ALA A 88 -10.04 13.87 2.27
N PHE A 89 -10.50 12.61 2.20
CA PHE A 89 -11.92 12.28 2.14
C PHE A 89 -12.63 12.28 3.50
N MET A 90 -11.98 12.63 4.60
CA MET A 90 -12.65 12.78 5.89
C MET A 90 -13.62 13.98 5.83
N PRO A 91 -14.90 13.86 6.23
CA PRO A 91 -15.53 12.78 7.02
C PRO A 91 -16.33 11.73 6.21
N TRP A 92 -16.23 11.69 4.88
CA TRP A 92 -17.00 10.80 4.01
C TRP A 92 -16.47 9.36 4.02
N TRP A 93 -16.79 8.61 5.07
CA TRP A 93 -16.34 7.21 5.25
C TRP A 93 -16.67 6.29 4.06
N LYS A 94 -17.78 6.53 3.34
CA LYS A 94 -18.12 5.77 2.13
C LYS A 94 -17.10 5.96 1.01
N LEU A 95 -16.65 7.21 0.78
CA LEU A 95 -15.62 7.52 -0.22
C LEU A 95 -14.27 6.93 0.19
N GLN A 96 -13.94 7.02 1.49
CA GLN A 96 -12.76 6.39 2.06
C GLN A 96 -12.75 4.87 1.80
N MET A 97 -13.89 4.20 1.98
CA MET A 97 -14.01 2.76 1.69
C MET A 97 -13.92 2.44 0.19
N ILE A 98 -14.54 3.23 -0.69
CA ILE A 98 -14.40 3.07 -2.14
C ILE A 98 -12.93 3.13 -2.54
N LEU A 99 -12.19 4.08 -1.99
CA LEU A 99 -10.74 4.20 -2.23
C LEU A 99 -9.98 2.97 -1.71
N VAL A 100 -10.25 2.50 -0.49
CA VAL A 100 -9.59 1.30 0.07
C VAL A 100 -9.85 0.07 -0.81
N HIS A 101 -11.07 -0.10 -1.32
CA HIS A 101 -11.39 -1.19 -2.26
C HIS A 101 -10.64 -1.04 -3.60
N ALA A 102 -10.56 0.18 -4.15
CA ALA A 102 -9.80 0.44 -5.36
C ALA A 102 -8.30 0.13 -5.18
N ILE A 103 -7.70 0.55 -4.06
CA ILE A 103 -6.30 0.24 -3.71
C ILE A 103 -6.09 -1.27 -3.59
N SER A 104 -7.02 -1.96 -2.94
CA SER A 104 -6.95 -3.41 -2.76
C SER A 104 -7.05 -4.15 -4.10
N LEU A 105 -7.93 -3.70 -5.00
CA LEU A 105 -8.06 -4.25 -6.35
C LEU A 105 -6.78 -4.03 -7.17
N LEU A 106 -6.21 -2.82 -7.11
CA LEU A 106 -4.92 -2.53 -7.76
C LEU A 106 -3.79 -3.42 -7.22
N GLY A 107 -3.76 -3.65 -5.90
CA GLY A 107 -2.83 -4.57 -5.26
C GLY A 107 -2.98 -6.01 -5.76
N LEU A 108 -4.21 -6.47 -5.93
CA LEU A 108 -4.51 -7.81 -6.45
C LEU A 108 -4.13 -7.96 -7.93
N VAL A 109 -4.50 -6.99 -8.77
CA VAL A 109 -4.08 -6.94 -10.19
C VAL A 109 -2.55 -6.98 -10.29
N TRP A 110 -1.86 -6.23 -9.44
CA TRP A 110 -0.40 -6.25 -9.39
C TRP A 110 0.14 -7.64 -9.01
N LEU A 111 -0.42 -8.30 -8.00
CA LEU A 111 -0.04 -9.66 -7.61
C LEU A 111 -0.26 -10.68 -8.72
N LEU A 112 -1.29 -10.52 -9.55
CA LEU A 112 -1.54 -11.40 -10.70
C LEU A 112 -0.52 -11.18 -11.83
N ILE A 113 -0.01 -9.96 -12.00
CA ILE A 113 0.98 -9.62 -13.02
C ILE A 113 2.41 -9.95 -12.56
N ALA A 114 2.69 -9.89 -11.26
CA ALA A 114 4.03 -10.10 -10.70
C ALA A 114 4.68 -11.45 -11.11
N PRO A 115 3.99 -12.61 -11.08
CA PRO A 115 4.54 -13.90 -11.53
C PRO A 115 5.02 -13.85 -12.98
N LEU A 116 4.25 -13.22 -13.88
CA LEU A 116 4.60 -13.12 -15.30
C LEU A 116 5.91 -12.37 -15.51
N THR A 117 6.19 -11.37 -14.68
CA THR A 117 7.44 -10.60 -14.74
C THR A 117 8.65 -11.30 -14.13
N VAL A 118 8.44 -12.20 -13.16
CA VAL A 118 9.51 -13.04 -12.58
C VAL A 118 9.86 -14.18 -13.54
N ILE A 119 8.85 -14.91 -14.03
CA ILE A 119 9.03 -16.02 -14.97
C ILE A 119 9.74 -15.55 -16.26
N ARG A 120 9.41 -14.37 -16.80
CA ARG A 120 10.12 -13.84 -17.98
C ARG A 120 11.60 -13.55 -17.75
N ARG A 121 12.03 -13.20 -16.53
CA ARG A 121 13.45 -12.94 -16.24
C ARG A 121 14.29 -14.22 -16.24
N ASP A 122 13.69 -15.33 -15.82
CA ASP A 122 14.36 -16.63 -15.79
C ASP A 122 14.41 -17.29 -17.18
N VAL A 123 13.52 -16.88 -18.10
CA VAL A 123 13.45 -17.40 -19.48
C VAL A 123 14.35 -16.64 -20.46
N THR A 124 14.77 -15.40 -20.16
CA THR A 124 15.84 -14.75 -20.94
C THR A 124 17.18 -15.45 -20.67
N PRO A 125 17.72 -16.25 -21.62
CA PRO A 125 19.06 -16.76 -21.48
C PRO A 125 20.03 -15.58 -21.55
N ALA A 126 21.18 -15.73 -20.93
CA ALA A 126 22.30 -14.84 -21.10
C ALA A 126 22.63 -14.67 -22.60
N GLU A 127 22.14 -13.60 -23.22
CA GLU A 127 22.71 -13.12 -24.47
C GLU A 127 24.02 -12.41 -24.12
N ARG A 128 25.08 -13.22 -24.27
CA ARG A 128 26.46 -12.79 -24.53
C ARG A 128 26.53 -11.94 -25.78
#